data_AF-A0A8J5I2S8-F1
#
_entry.id   AF-A0A8J5I2S8-F1
#
_cell.length_a   1.000
_cell.length_b   1.000
_cell.length_c   1.000
_cell.angle_alpha   90.00
_cell.angle_beta   90.00
_cell.angle_gamma   90.00
#
_symmetry.space_group_name_H-M   'P 1'
#
loop_
_entity.id
_entity.type
_entity.pdbx_description
1 polymer ?
#
loop_
_entity_poly.entity_id
_entity_poly.type
_entity_poly.pdbx_seq_one_letter_code
_entity_poly.pdbx_strand_id
1 'polypeptide(L)' 'MDAQVWLFYLRSLLAQHILEGSVLLVDNLVCPISDESETIVKKESRSIQQALPKNSTSVCLPLDVGM' A
#
# COMPACT_ATOMS: atom_id res chain seq x y z
N MET A 1 -10.61 -0.95 -4.00
CA MET A 1 -10.17 -0.17 -5.18
C MET A 1 -9.91 -1.15 -6.31
N ASP A 2 -10.06 -0.77 -7.57
CA ASP A 2 -9.69 -1.69 -8.67
C ASP A 2 -8.18 -1.92 -8.72
N ALA A 3 -7.75 -3.13 -9.10
CA ALA A 3 -6.34 -3.50 -9.15
C ALA A 3 -5.55 -2.63 -10.14
N GLN A 4 -6.10 -2.31 -11.31
CA GLN A 4 -5.41 -1.46 -12.30
C GLN A 4 -5.19 -0.05 -11.77
N VAL A 5 -6.18 0.48 -11.06
CA VAL A 5 -6.09 1.80 -10.42
C VAL A 5 -4.97 1.80 -9.39
N TRP A 6 -4.86 0.76 -8.56
CA TRP A 6 -3.76 0.61 -7.59
C TRP A 6 -2.37 0.58 -8.23
N LEU A 7 -2.21 -0.21 -9.29
CA LEU A 7 -0.93 -0.29 -9.98
C LEU A 7 -0.52 1.05 -10.60
N PHE A 8 -1.50 1.81 -11.12
CA PHE A 8 -1.27 3.18 -11.58
C PHE A 8 -0.80 4.09 -10.44
N TYR A 9 -1.46 4.07 -9.29
CA TYR A 9 -1.03 4.85 -8.12
C TYR A 9 0.38 4.48 -7.68
N LEU A 10 0.72 3.18 -7.59
CA LEU A 10 2.05 2.73 -7.20
C LEU A 10 3.15 3.29 -8.11
N ARG A 11 2.98 3.19 -9.43
CA ARG A 11 4.01 3.60 -10.40
C ARG A 11 4.06 5.09 -10.68
N SER A 12 2.90 5.73 -10.78
CA SER A 12 2.79 7.09 -11.30
C SER A 12 2.71 8.16 -10.22
N LEU A 13 2.25 7.82 -9.02
CA LEU A 13 2.06 8.79 -7.95
C LEU A 13 2.94 8.47 -6.73
N LEU A 14 2.84 7.25 -6.21
CA LEU A 14 3.53 6.88 -4.98
C LEU A 14 5.02 6.67 -5.19
N ALA A 15 5.47 6.15 -6.34
CA ALA A 15 6.87 5.83 -6.60
C ALA A 15 7.87 6.96 -6.24
N GLN A 16 7.48 8.23 -6.43
CA GLN A 16 8.31 9.39 -6.10
C GLN A 16 8.45 9.66 -4.60
N HIS A 17 7.56 9.10 -3.79
CA HIS A 17 7.49 9.24 -2.34
C HIS A 17 7.94 8.00 -1.58
N ILE A 18 8.14 6.88 -2.26
CA ILE A 18 8.65 5.64 -1.65
C ILE A 18 10.16 5.71 -1.57
N LEU A 19 10.68 5.77 -0.34
CA LEU A 19 12.12 5.66 -0.09
C LEU A 19 12.54 4.20 -0.16
N GLU A 20 13.73 3.93 -0.73
CA GLU A 20 14.31 2.59 -0.75
C GLU A 20 14.44 2.02 0.68
N GLY A 21 14.06 0.74 0.86
CA GLY A 21 14.05 0.08 2.16
C GLY A 21 12.87 0.45 3.07
N SER A 22 11.88 1.19 2.58
CA SER A 22 10.69 1.53 3.34
C SER A 22 9.68 0.37 3.40
N VAL A 23 8.70 0.52 4.30
CA VAL A 23 7.56 -0.39 4.42
C VAL A 23 6.28 0.36 4.07
N LEU A 24 5.61 -0.06 3.00
CA LEU A 24 4.31 0.42 2.60
C LEU A 24 3.24 -0.29 3.41
N LEU A 25 2.70 0.40 4.41
CA LEU A 25 1.52 -0.03 5.14
C LEU A 25 0.28 0.30 4.33
N VAL A 26 -0.44 -0.73 3.90
CA VAL A 26 -1.66 -0.60 3.09
C VAL A 26 -2.85 -1.13 3.88
N ASP A 27 -4.00 -0.47 3.73
CA ASP A 27 -5.23 -0.93 4.35
C ASP A 27 -5.65 -2.33 3.85
N ASN A 28 -6.44 -3.02 4.66
CA ASN A 28 -6.99 -4.34 4.33
C ASN A 28 -8.34 -4.26 3.60
N LEU A 29 -8.72 -3.11 3.06
CA LEU A 29 -9.93 -3.02 2.26
C LEU A 29 -9.74 -3.83 0.98
N VAL A 30 -10.84 -4.29 0.38
CA VAL A 30 -10.79 -5.24 -0.74
C VAL A 30 -9.84 -4.76 -1.84
N CYS A 31 -8.72 -5.49 -1.95
CA CYS A 31 -7.66 -5.51 -2.96
C CYS A 31 -6.73 -4.29 -3.07
N PRO A 32 -5.58 -4.34 -2.36
CA PRO A 32 -4.35 -3.75 -2.90
C PRO A 32 -3.11 -4.67 -2.82
N ILE A 33 -3.22 -5.90 -2.33
CA ILE A 33 -2.09 -6.86 -2.26
C ILE A 33 -2.31 -7.94 -3.31
N SER A 34 -1.80 -7.68 -4.51
CA SER A 34 -1.60 -8.68 -5.56
C SER A 34 -0.12 -8.99 -5.73
N ASP A 35 0.19 -10.18 -6.27
CA ASP A 35 1.58 -10.56 -6.60
C ASP A 35 2.28 -9.51 -7.49
N GLU A 36 1.51 -8.86 -8.37
CA GLU A 36 2.01 -7.78 -9.22
C GLU A 36 2.36 -6.52 -8.41
N SER A 37 1.50 -6.11 -7.48
CA SER A 37 1.79 -4.96 -6.60
C SER A 37 3.01 -5.22 -5.71
N GLU A 38 3.13 -6.42 -5.15
CA GLU A 38 4.29 -6.80 -4.34
C GLU A 38 5.57 -6.79 -5.18
N THR A 39 5.48 -7.30 -6.41
CA THR A 39 6.60 -7.30 -7.36
C THR A 39 7.07 -5.88 -7.66
N ILE A 40 6.14 -4.93 -7.86
CA ILE A 40 6.47 -3.53 -8.12
C ILE A 40 7.16 -2.90 -6.91
N VAL A 41 6.55 -3.02 -5.72
CA VAL A 41 7.11 -2.42 -4.50
C VAL A 41 8.50 -3.00 -4.19
N LYS A 42 8.69 -4.31 -4.41
CA LYS A 42 9.95 -5.00 -4.14
C LYS A 42 11.02 -4.76 -5.19
N LYS A 43 10.69 -4.81 -6.49
CA LYS A 43 11.67 -4.70 -7.57
C LYS A 43 11.92 -3.27 -8.02
N GLU A 44 10.86 -2.48 -8.15
CA GLU A 44 10.94 -1.11 -8.65
C GLU A 44 11.28 -0.14 -7.50
N SER A 45 10.71 -0.33 -6.31
CA SER A 45 10.91 0.57 -5.16
C SER A 45 11.80 0.01 -4.05
N ARG A 46 12.34 -1.22 -4.20
CA ARG A 46 13.21 -1.91 -3.22
C ARG A 46 12.67 -1.82 -1.78
N SER A 47 11.37 -1.93 -1.66
CA SER A 47 10.61 -1.74 -0.44
C SER A 47 9.72 -2.95 -0.19
N ILE A 48 9.03 -2.98 0.95
CA ILE A 48 8.14 -4.09 1.31
C ILE A 48 6.72 -3.55 1.43
N GLN A 49 5.77 -4.26 0.83
CA GLN A 49 4.35 -3.98 1.02
C GLN A 49 3.82 -4.83 2.17
N GLN A 50 3.11 -4.23 3.12
CA GLN A 50 2.57 -4.89 4.30
C GLN A 50 1.10 -4.52 4.50
N ALA A 51 0.25 -5.54 4.62
CA ALA A 51 -1.14 -5.40 5.01
C ALA A 51 -1.24 -4.99 6.49
N LEU A 52 -2.19 -4.11 6.81
CA LEU A 52 -2.58 -3.88 8.20
C LEU A 52 -3.11 -5.19 8.84
N PRO A 53 -3.04 -5.35 10.17
CA PRO A 53 -3.77 -6.42 10.84
C PRO A 53 -5.29 -6.32 10.59
N LYS A 54 -6.00 -7.46 10.58
CA LYS A 54 -7.47 -7.44 10.48
C LYS A 54 -8.08 -6.64 11.63
N ASN A 55 -9.13 -5.88 11.34
CA ASN A 55 -9.86 -5.02 12.31
C ASN A 55 -9.00 -3.95 13.00
N SER A 56 -7.84 -3.60 12.43
CA SER A 56 -6.96 -2.57 13.00
C SER A 56 -7.04 -1.23 12.28
N THR A 57 -7.84 -1.11 11.22
CA THR A 57 -7.94 0.11 10.40
C THR A 57 -8.25 1.34 11.24
N SER A 58 -9.26 1.27 12.12
CA SER A 58 -9.61 2.37 13.03
C SER A 58 -8.56 2.67 14.10
N VAL A 59 -7.60 1.79 14.36
CA VAL A 59 -6.54 2.03 15.35
C VAL A 59 -5.27 2.52 14.66
N CYS A 60 -5.01 2.03 13.45
CA CYS A 60 -3.77 2.25 12.71
C CYS A 60 -3.86 3.37 11.67
N LEU A 61 -5.06 3.78 11.26
CA LEU A 61 -5.29 4.88 10.32
C LEU A 61 -5.93 6.07 11.05
N PRO A 62 -5.16 7.14 11.35
CA PRO A 62 -5.65 8.33 12.04
C PRO A 62 -6.79 9.04 11.31
N LEU A 63 -6.92 8.83 10.00
CA LEU A 63 -7.99 9.41 9.18
C LEU A 63 -9.37 8.78 9.46
N ASP A 64 -9.41 7.54 9.95
CA ASP A 64 -10.65 6.81 10.26
C ASP A 64 -11.17 7.04 11.71
N VAL A 65 -10.44 7.82 12.52
CA VAL A 65 -10.83 8.18 13.90
C VAL A 65 -11.27 9.62 14.06
N GLY A 66 -11.36 10.37 12.95
CA GLY A 66 -11.95 11.71 12.94
C GLY A 66 -13.48 11.67 12.96
N MET A 67 -14.07 11.24 14.08
CA MET A 67 -15.50 11.42 14.39
C MET A 67 -15.65 11.88 15.84
#